data_AF-A0A7V3P903-F1
#
_entry.id   AF-A0A7V3P903-F1
#
_cell.length_a   1.000
_cell.length_b   1.000
_cell.length_c   1.000
_cell.angle_alpha   90.00
_cell.angle_beta   90.00
_cell.angle_gamma   90.00
#
_symmetry.space_group_name_H-M   'P 1'
#
loop_
_entity.id
_entity.type
_entity.pdbx_description
1 polymer ?
#
loop_
_entity_poly.entity_id
_entity_poly.type
_entity_poly.pdbx_seq_one_letter_code
_entity_poly.pdbx_strand_id
1 'polypeptide(L)'
;MPGVTDLTADSLSASLVRAAFLAQTRLKAMQSRTARRYLELHALSASLELFKPGAIVPWVSYLFPTELLTSYGLTPLIPEVAAATLTGSDLREPLEAAAGRLPLARDVCSYHRTALAALEDNLLPAPSMCLGTTPLCLGKECLLEMLALRHGVPFREIQVPLPPDEGEAPAEVVTEVAEQLRGLHEDIGRWTGRKADLRKAIQLSNRASAAWGQVMKERLAGRLELDGRRTFAIVFLGQLLWGTEEGAKDFERL
;
A
#
# COMPACT_ATOMS: atom_id res chain seq x y z
N MET A 1 -16.17 22.64 6.02
CA MET A 1 -17.29 21.75 6.33
C MET A 1 -17.08 21.20 7.74
N PRO A 2 -18.01 21.40 8.67
CA PRO A 2 -17.97 20.69 9.94
C PRO A 2 -18.41 19.24 9.69
N GLY A 3 -17.56 18.25 9.99
CA GLY A 3 -18.00 16.85 9.99
C GLY A 3 -17.03 15.77 9.47
N VAL A 4 -15.79 16.08 9.10
CA VAL A 4 -14.81 15.03 8.67
C VAL A 4 -13.70 14.80 9.69
N THR A 5 -13.64 15.62 10.75
CA THR A 5 -12.57 15.63 11.75
C THR A 5 -12.62 14.52 12.81
N ASP A 6 -13.55 13.56 12.72
CA ASP A 6 -13.78 12.56 13.80
C ASP A 6 -13.68 11.10 13.34
N LEU A 7 -13.19 10.83 12.12
CA LEU A 7 -13.00 9.47 11.60
C LEU A 7 -11.67 8.82 12.01
N THR A 8 -10.72 9.63 12.48
CA THR A 8 -9.43 9.19 13.04
C THR A 8 -9.47 8.98 14.55
N ALA A 9 -10.60 9.29 15.20
CA ALA A 9 -10.71 9.28 16.66
C ALA A 9 -11.02 7.90 17.25
N ASP A 10 -10.51 7.68 18.46
CA ASP A 10 -10.77 6.53 19.35
C ASP A 10 -12.20 6.55 19.91
N SER A 11 -13.19 6.75 19.05
CA SER A 11 -14.59 6.79 19.43
C SER A 11 -15.28 5.46 19.12
N LEU A 12 -16.23 5.09 19.99
CA LEU A 12 -17.15 3.99 19.73
C LEU A 12 -17.87 4.17 18.38
N SER A 13 -18.17 5.43 18.02
CA SER A 13 -18.76 5.81 16.74
C SER A 13 -17.88 5.40 15.55
N ALA A 14 -16.60 5.78 15.54
CA ALA A 14 -15.67 5.43 14.47
C ALA A 14 -15.52 3.91 14.32
N SER A 15 -15.46 3.18 15.45
CA SER A 15 -15.40 1.71 15.44
C SER A 15 -16.67 1.07 14.86
N LEU A 16 -17.85 1.57 15.21
CA LEU A 16 -19.12 1.09 14.65
C LEU A 16 -19.25 1.40 13.16
N VAL A 17 -18.83 2.59 12.71
CA VAL A 17 -18.83 2.98 11.30
C VAL A 17 -17.93 2.06 10.48
N ARG A 18 -16.69 1.79 10.93
CA ARG A 18 -15.79 0.84 10.26
C ARG A 18 -16.39 -0.56 10.20
N ALA A 19 -16.97 -1.05 11.30
CA ALA A 19 -17.60 -2.36 11.35
C ALA A 19 -18.79 -2.47 10.40
N ALA A 20 -19.67 -1.46 10.36
CA ALA A 20 -20.82 -1.41 9.47
C ALA A 20 -20.37 -1.36 7.99
N PHE A 21 -19.37 -0.55 7.66
CA PHE A 21 -18.82 -0.46 6.31
C PHE A 21 -18.20 -1.79 5.85
N LEU A 22 -17.44 -2.46 6.72
CA LEU A 22 -16.89 -3.79 6.42
C LEU A 22 -17.97 -4.85 6.28
N ALA A 23 -19.02 -4.82 7.09
CA ALA A 23 -20.15 -5.74 6.98
C ALA A 23 -20.88 -5.56 5.63
N GLN A 24 -21.12 -4.32 5.20
CA GLN A 24 -21.72 -4.02 3.90
C GLN A 24 -20.83 -4.48 2.74
N THR A 25 -19.52 -4.23 2.84
CA THR A 25 -18.54 -4.65 1.82
C THR A 25 -18.46 -6.17 1.72
N ARG A 26 -18.47 -6.87 2.86
CA ARG A 26 -18.49 -8.33 2.93
C ARG A 26 -19.75 -8.91 2.32
N LEU A 27 -20.92 -8.33 2.61
CA LEU A 27 -22.18 -8.75 2.01
C LEU A 27 -22.13 -8.63 0.48
N LYS A 28 -21.62 -7.50 -0.05
CA LYS A 28 -21.44 -7.30 -1.49
C LYS A 28 -20.49 -8.32 -2.12
N ALA A 29 -19.38 -8.64 -1.46
CA ALA A 29 -18.43 -9.66 -1.95
C ALA A 29 -19.05 -11.06 -1.96
N MET A 30 -19.80 -11.43 -0.91
CA MET A 30 -20.52 -12.69 -0.83
C MET A 30 -21.62 -12.82 -1.90
N GLN A 31 -22.31 -11.72 -2.21
CA GLN A 31 -23.35 -11.68 -3.24
C GLN A 31 -22.78 -11.78 -4.64
N SER A 32 -21.69 -11.05 -4.94
CA SER A 32 -21.08 -11.11 -6.28
C SER A 32 -20.35 -12.42 -6.54
N ARG A 33 -19.77 -13.02 -5.49
CA ARG A 33 -18.91 -14.21 -5.57
C ARG A 33 -17.74 -14.06 -6.55
N THR A 34 -17.31 -12.82 -6.81
CA THR A 34 -16.19 -12.53 -7.70
C THR A 34 -14.91 -12.34 -6.89
N ALA A 35 -13.81 -12.95 -7.32
CA ALA A 35 -12.51 -12.83 -6.69
C ALA A 35 -12.10 -11.37 -6.48
N ARG A 36 -12.36 -10.50 -7.47
CA ARG A 36 -12.15 -9.05 -7.36
C ARG A 36 -12.85 -8.41 -6.15
N ARG A 37 -14.10 -8.78 -5.84
CA ARG A 37 -14.81 -8.17 -4.69
C ARG A 37 -14.29 -8.67 -3.36
N TYR A 38 -13.79 -9.91 -3.30
CA TYR A 38 -13.06 -10.39 -2.12
C TYR A 38 -11.73 -9.66 -1.95
N LEU A 39 -10.99 -9.43 -3.05
CA LEU A 39 -9.75 -8.66 -3.03
C LEU A 39 -10.00 -7.23 -2.53
N GLU A 40 -11.03 -6.54 -3.06
CA GLU A 40 -11.45 -5.23 -2.58
C GLU A 40 -11.82 -5.25 -1.08
N LEU A 41 -12.57 -6.27 -0.63
CA LEU A 41 -12.91 -6.45 0.79
C LEU A 41 -11.66 -6.59 1.66
N HIS A 42 -10.72 -7.46 1.30
CA HIS A 42 -9.55 -7.72 2.13
C HIS A 42 -8.58 -6.54 2.12
N ALA A 43 -8.39 -5.87 0.98
CA ALA A 43 -7.58 -4.66 0.89
C ALA A 43 -8.17 -3.53 1.75
N LEU A 44 -9.49 -3.30 1.68
CA LEU A 44 -10.17 -2.32 2.53
C LEU A 44 -10.12 -2.70 4.00
N SER A 45 -10.31 -3.98 4.34
CA SER A 45 -10.20 -4.47 5.71
C SER A 45 -8.80 -4.20 6.27
N ALA A 46 -7.74 -4.56 5.53
CA ALA A 46 -6.37 -4.29 5.94
C ALA A 46 -6.11 -2.78 6.11
N SER A 47 -6.63 -1.96 5.19
CA SER A 47 -6.47 -0.49 5.23
C SER A 47 -7.16 0.13 6.45
N LEU A 48 -8.35 -0.35 6.83
CA LEU A 48 -9.08 0.16 7.99
C LEU A 48 -8.43 -0.20 9.33
N GLU A 49 -7.60 -1.24 9.39
CA GLU A 49 -6.80 -1.55 10.58
C GLU A 49 -5.79 -0.45 10.89
N LEU A 50 -5.31 0.29 9.89
CA LEU A 50 -4.34 1.38 10.05
C LEU A 50 -4.91 2.58 10.83
N PHE A 51 -6.23 2.69 10.94
CA PHE A 51 -6.92 3.76 11.66
C PHE A 51 -7.25 3.39 13.11
N LYS A 52 -6.82 2.23 13.59
CA LYS A 52 -7.06 1.82 14.97
C LYS A 52 -6.04 2.45 15.93
N PRO A 53 -6.45 2.75 17.18
CA PRO A 53 -5.51 3.16 18.22
C PRO A 53 -4.36 2.17 18.38
N GLY A 54 -3.13 2.68 18.45
CA GLY A 54 -1.92 1.88 18.60
C GLY A 54 -1.52 1.08 17.35
N ALA A 55 -2.16 1.32 16.20
CA ALA A 55 -1.72 0.72 14.94
C ALA A 55 -0.30 1.18 14.60
N ILE A 56 0.52 0.23 14.14
CA ILE A 56 1.79 0.53 13.48
C ILE A 56 1.44 0.78 12.02
N VAL A 57 1.75 1.98 11.53
CA VAL A 57 1.41 2.46 10.19
C VAL A 57 2.70 2.72 9.40
N PRO A 58 3.25 1.73 8.68
CA PRO A 58 4.40 1.93 7.80
C PRO A 58 3.92 2.63 6.53
N TRP A 59 4.37 3.87 6.31
CA TRP A 59 4.21 4.51 5.01
C TRP A 59 5.30 4.01 4.09
N VAL A 60 4.93 3.39 2.98
CA VAL A 60 5.91 2.81 2.04
C VAL A 60 5.69 3.27 0.63
N SER A 61 6.77 3.32 -0.13
CA SER A 61 6.66 3.61 -1.55
C SER A 61 5.96 2.50 -2.34
N TYR A 62 5.38 2.85 -3.50
CA TYR A 62 4.58 1.91 -4.31
C TYR A 62 5.27 0.57 -4.64
N LEU A 63 6.56 0.60 -5.00
CA LEU A 63 7.33 -0.61 -5.35
C LEU A 63 8.07 -1.24 -4.15
N PHE A 64 7.80 -0.78 -2.93
CA PHE A 64 8.41 -1.37 -1.75
C PHE A 64 8.06 -2.87 -1.64
N PRO A 65 9.01 -3.75 -1.29
CA PRO A 65 8.74 -5.18 -1.10
C PRO A 65 7.90 -5.39 0.17
N THR A 66 6.57 -5.35 0.01
CA THR A 66 5.62 -5.35 1.13
C THR A 66 5.66 -6.66 1.93
N GLU A 67 6.21 -7.74 1.39
CA GLU A 67 6.45 -9.00 2.09
C GLU A 67 7.35 -8.82 3.32
N LEU A 68 8.25 -7.83 3.33
CA LEU A 68 9.01 -7.49 4.53
C LEU A 68 8.07 -7.09 5.68
N LEU A 69 7.09 -6.24 5.40
CA LEU A 69 6.10 -5.80 6.40
C LEU A 69 5.10 -6.91 6.73
N THR A 70 4.58 -7.59 5.72
CA THR A 70 3.61 -8.67 5.91
C THR A 70 4.21 -9.82 6.73
N SER A 71 5.53 -10.05 6.64
CA SER A 71 6.22 -11.04 7.48
C SER A 71 6.08 -10.75 8.98
N TYR A 72 5.95 -9.48 9.37
CA TYR A 72 5.70 -9.01 10.74
C TYR A 72 4.20 -8.77 11.03
N GLY A 73 3.30 -9.18 10.13
CA GLY A 73 1.86 -8.91 10.24
C GLY A 73 1.52 -7.42 10.18
N LEU A 74 2.29 -6.63 9.44
CA LEU A 74 2.07 -5.20 9.26
C LEU A 74 1.46 -4.93 7.89
N THR A 75 0.45 -4.06 7.85
CA THR A 75 -0.15 -3.58 6.60
C THR A 75 0.57 -2.30 6.15
N PRO A 76 1.01 -2.19 4.89
CA PRO A 76 1.57 -0.95 4.37
C PRO A 76 0.49 0.11 4.12
N LEU A 77 0.81 1.38 4.35
CA LEU A 77 0.12 2.51 3.74
C LEU A 77 0.95 2.98 2.54
N ILE A 78 0.38 2.88 1.34
CA ILE A 78 1.05 3.30 0.11
C ILE A 78 0.44 4.64 -0.34
N PRO A 79 1.19 5.76 -0.32
CA PRO A 79 0.66 7.10 -0.62
C PRO A 79 -0.05 7.17 -1.97
N GLU A 80 0.50 6.53 -3.00
CA GLU A 80 -0.08 6.48 -4.34
C GLU A 80 -1.43 5.75 -4.34
N VAL A 81 -1.53 4.63 -3.63
CA VAL A 81 -2.77 3.85 -3.52
C VAL A 81 -3.82 4.62 -2.72
N ALA A 82 -3.41 5.23 -1.61
CA ALA A 82 -4.27 6.06 -0.78
C ALA A 82 -4.83 7.26 -1.57
N ALA A 83 -3.97 8.01 -2.26
CA ALA A 83 -4.39 9.16 -3.06
C ALA A 83 -5.32 8.76 -4.23
N ALA A 84 -5.03 7.67 -4.96
CA ALA A 84 -5.94 7.19 -6.01
C ALA A 84 -7.30 6.77 -5.45
N THR A 85 -7.31 6.09 -4.31
CA THR A 85 -8.53 5.60 -3.67
C THR A 85 -9.39 6.76 -3.19
N LEU A 86 -8.80 7.74 -2.52
CA LEU A 86 -9.51 8.90 -1.98
C LEU A 86 -10.07 9.80 -3.09
N THR A 87 -9.30 10.05 -4.15
CA THR A 87 -9.77 10.82 -5.33
C THR A 87 -10.81 10.09 -6.16
N GLY A 88 -10.89 8.76 -6.03
CA GLY A 88 -11.96 7.94 -6.61
C GLY A 88 -13.27 7.95 -5.81
N SER A 89 -13.33 8.71 -4.71
CA SER A 89 -14.49 8.84 -3.81
C SER A 89 -15.08 10.25 -3.82
N ASP A 90 -16.12 10.48 -3.02
CA ASP A 90 -16.75 11.79 -2.82
C ASP A 90 -15.81 12.83 -2.15
N LEU A 91 -14.60 12.41 -1.74
CA LEU A 91 -13.56 13.27 -1.18
C LEU A 91 -12.71 13.99 -2.23
N ARG A 92 -12.90 13.73 -3.53
CA ARG A 92 -12.08 14.29 -4.61
C ARG A 92 -11.98 15.81 -4.57
N GLU A 93 -13.11 16.51 -4.62
CA GLU A 93 -13.13 17.98 -4.70
C GLU A 93 -12.52 18.66 -3.46
N PRO A 94 -12.87 18.25 -2.22
CA PRO A 94 -12.18 18.75 -1.02
C PRO A 94 -10.66 18.51 -1.05
N LEU A 95 -10.21 17.33 -1.48
CA LEU A 95 -8.80 16.98 -1.54
C LEU A 95 -8.03 17.75 -2.62
N GLU A 96 -8.61 17.95 -3.79
CA GLU A 96 -8.00 18.78 -4.84
C GLU A 96 -7.84 20.23 -4.36
N ALA A 97 -8.86 20.76 -3.68
CA ALA A 97 -8.78 22.08 -3.07
C ALA A 97 -7.70 22.14 -1.99
N ALA A 98 -7.58 21.12 -1.14
CA ALA A 98 -6.55 21.03 -0.10
C ALA A 98 -5.14 20.94 -0.70
N ALA A 99 -4.93 20.05 -1.67
CA ALA A 99 -3.67 19.91 -2.39
C ALA A 99 -3.27 21.19 -3.15
N GLY A 100 -4.25 21.98 -3.60
CA GLY A 100 -4.03 23.28 -4.22
C GLY A 100 -3.53 24.37 -3.27
N ARG A 101 -3.74 24.22 -1.96
CA ARG A 101 -3.28 25.16 -0.91
C ARG A 101 -1.92 24.80 -0.32
N LEU A 102 -1.42 23.58 -0.57
CA LEU A 102 -0.11 23.16 -0.09
C LEU A 102 0.99 24.08 -0.64
N PRO A 103 2.01 24.44 0.16
CA PRO A 103 3.17 25.19 -0.28
C PRO A 103 4.16 24.30 -1.06
N LEU A 104 3.65 23.52 -2.02
CA LEU A 104 4.41 22.68 -2.93
C LEU A 104 4.28 23.22 -4.35
N ALA A 105 5.36 23.08 -5.12
CA ALA A 105 5.36 23.45 -6.52
C ALA A 105 4.32 22.61 -7.30
N ARG A 106 3.74 23.21 -8.36
CA ARG A 106 2.63 22.59 -9.09
C ARG A 106 3.04 21.34 -9.88
N ASP A 107 4.32 21.23 -10.20
CA ASP A 107 4.98 20.14 -10.92
C ASP A 107 5.30 18.91 -10.04
N VAL A 108 5.12 19.02 -8.71
CA VAL A 108 5.16 17.85 -7.84
C VAL A 108 4.00 16.91 -8.18
N CYS A 109 4.28 15.61 -8.21
CA CYS A 109 3.31 14.56 -8.56
C CYS A 109 2.01 14.71 -7.77
N SER A 110 0.88 14.62 -8.49
CA SER A 110 -0.46 14.74 -7.89
C SER A 110 -0.73 13.67 -6.82
N TYR A 111 -0.20 12.45 -6.96
CA TYR A 111 -0.31 11.42 -5.92
C TYR A 111 0.28 11.89 -4.60
N HIS A 112 1.51 12.42 -4.62
CA HIS A 112 2.21 12.85 -3.41
C HIS A 112 1.60 14.10 -2.79
N ARG A 113 1.16 15.06 -3.62
CA ARG A 113 0.45 16.25 -3.14
C ARG A 113 -0.90 15.89 -2.50
N THR A 114 -1.66 15.01 -3.13
CA THR A 114 -2.95 14.56 -2.59
C THR A 114 -2.78 13.73 -1.32
N ALA A 115 -1.78 12.84 -1.25
CA ALA A 115 -1.51 12.06 -0.05
C ALA A 115 -1.08 12.98 1.12
N LEU A 116 -0.25 13.98 0.87
CA LEU A 116 0.13 14.97 1.88
C LEU A 116 -1.10 15.78 2.34
N ALA A 117 -1.92 16.28 1.41
CA ALA A 117 -3.13 17.01 1.74
C ALA A 117 -4.10 16.15 2.58
N ALA A 118 -4.26 14.88 2.21
CA ALA A 118 -5.09 13.95 2.95
C ALA A 118 -4.56 13.70 4.37
N LEU A 119 -3.24 13.62 4.55
CA LEU A 119 -2.65 13.52 5.89
C LEU A 119 -2.86 14.79 6.71
N GLU A 120 -2.61 15.98 6.13
CA GLU A 120 -2.78 17.27 6.82
C GLU A 120 -4.24 17.55 7.21
N ASP A 121 -5.20 17.05 6.43
CA ASP A 121 -6.64 17.11 6.73
C ASP A 121 -7.14 15.95 7.61
N ASN A 122 -6.25 15.10 8.15
CA ASN A 122 -6.58 13.94 9.00
C ASN A 122 -7.46 12.88 8.31
N LEU A 123 -7.33 12.71 6.99
CA LEU A 123 -7.98 11.66 6.21
C LEU A 123 -7.12 10.39 6.11
N LEU A 124 -5.83 10.50 6.42
CA LEU A 124 -4.89 9.38 6.51
C LEU A 124 -4.25 9.34 7.90
N PRO A 125 -3.94 8.15 8.43
CA PRO A 125 -3.24 8.03 9.70
C PRO A 125 -1.78 8.46 9.56
N ALA A 126 -1.25 9.08 10.63
CA ALA A 126 0.16 9.46 10.69
C ALA A 126 1.10 8.25 10.59
N PRO A 127 2.28 8.39 9.97
CA PRO A 127 3.26 7.31 9.87
C PRO A 127 3.85 6.95 11.23
N SER A 128 4.15 5.66 11.41
CA SER A 128 5.01 5.14 12.49
C SER A 128 6.45 4.86 12.02
N MET A 129 6.64 4.81 10.70
CA MET A 129 7.91 4.67 9.99
C MET A 129 7.64 4.98 8.50
N CYS A 130 8.69 5.37 7.78
CA CYS A 130 8.62 5.67 6.35
C CYS A 130 9.69 4.87 5.61
N LEU A 131 9.30 4.03 4.64
CA LEU A 131 10.20 3.09 3.97
C LEU A 131 10.14 3.25 2.43
N GLY A 132 11.25 3.69 1.85
CA GLY A 132 11.41 3.98 0.42
C GLY A 132 12.12 2.87 -0.34
N THR A 133 12.07 2.96 -1.68
CA THR A 133 12.92 2.16 -2.57
C THR A 133 13.12 2.88 -3.89
N THR A 134 14.33 3.18 -4.33
CA THR A 134 14.54 3.51 -5.75
C THR A 134 14.17 2.25 -6.56
N PRO A 135 13.49 2.33 -7.73
CA PRO A 135 13.82 3.23 -8.82
C PRO A 135 12.66 4.07 -9.38
N LEU A 136 11.44 3.99 -8.85
CA LEU A 136 10.25 4.52 -9.55
C LEU A 136 10.32 6.03 -9.84
N CYS A 137 10.52 6.85 -8.82
CA CYS A 137 10.68 8.30 -8.90
C CYS A 137 11.26 8.81 -7.59
N LEU A 138 11.94 9.97 -7.59
CA LEU A 138 12.48 10.57 -6.35
C LEU A 138 11.43 11.32 -5.52
N GLY A 139 10.29 11.68 -6.12
CA GLY A 139 9.25 12.46 -5.45
C GLY A 139 8.65 11.73 -4.24
N LYS A 140 8.56 10.39 -4.30
CA LYS A 140 8.04 9.59 -3.19
C LYS A 140 9.04 9.48 -2.04
N GLU A 141 10.34 9.33 -2.32
CA GLU A 141 11.41 9.38 -1.31
C GLU A 141 11.38 10.71 -0.56
N CYS A 142 11.35 11.83 -1.29
CA CYS A 142 11.27 13.16 -0.69
C CYS A 142 10.02 13.31 0.20
N LEU A 143 8.86 12.81 -0.23
CA LEU A 143 7.65 12.80 0.58
C LEU A 143 7.86 11.99 1.86
N LEU A 144 8.33 10.75 1.74
CA LEU A 144 8.50 9.82 2.86
C LEU A 144 9.54 10.32 3.88
N GLU A 145 10.66 10.85 3.42
CA GLU A 145 11.68 11.45 4.29
C GLU A 145 11.14 12.68 5.02
N MET A 146 10.45 13.58 4.29
CA MET A 146 9.82 14.76 4.88
C MET A 146 8.80 14.37 5.96
N LEU A 147 7.97 13.36 5.69
CA LEU A 147 6.99 12.87 6.66
C LEU A 147 7.68 12.25 7.88
N ALA A 148 8.73 11.47 7.67
CA ALA A 148 9.50 10.89 8.76
C ALA A 148 10.07 11.96 9.71
N LEU A 149 10.65 13.03 9.14
CA LEU A 149 11.16 14.17 9.89
C LEU A 149 10.05 14.90 10.65
N ARG A 150 8.92 15.20 9.99
CA ARG A 150 7.79 15.93 10.62
C ARG A 150 7.16 15.16 11.78
N HIS A 151 7.09 13.83 11.67
CA HIS A 151 6.47 12.97 12.68
C HIS A 151 7.46 12.37 13.68
N GLY A 152 8.77 12.61 13.51
CA GLY A 152 9.81 12.07 14.39
C GLY A 152 9.92 10.55 14.35
N VAL A 153 9.69 9.95 13.18
CA VAL A 153 9.70 8.49 12.97
C VAL A 153 10.85 8.03 12.09
N PRO A 154 11.24 6.75 12.12
CA PRO A 154 12.36 6.26 11.31
C PRO A 154 12.10 6.37 9.80
N PHE A 155 13.14 6.75 9.06
CA PHE A 155 13.20 6.65 7.60
C PHE A 155 14.30 5.67 7.16
N ARG A 156 13.98 4.82 6.19
CA ARG A 156 14.93 3.97 5.46
C ARG A 156 14.57 3.93 4.00
N GLU A 157 15.59 3.80 3.17
CA GLU A 157 15.46 3.64 1.74
C GLU A 157 16.26 2.41 1.31
N ILE A 158 15.66 1.57 0.47
CA ILE A 158 16.38 0.54 -0.28
C ILE A 158 16.80 1.16 -1.61
N GLN A 159 18.09 1.37 -1.79
CA GLN A 159 18.62 1.87 -3.04
C GLN A 159 18.84 0.71 -4.00
N VAL A 160 18.00 0.65 -5.04
CA VAL A 160 18.15 -0.26 -6.18
C VAL A 160 18.75 0.54 -7.33
N PRO A 161 20.04 0.29 -7.68
CA PRO A 161 20.66 0.90 -8.85
C PRO A 161 19.86 0.62 -10.12
N LEU A 162 19.96 1.53 -11.09
CA LEU A 162 19.37 1.29 -12.40
C LEU A 162 19.98 0.00 -12.99
N PRO A 163 19.14 -0.96 -13.42
CA PRO A 163 19.66 -2.15 -14.08
C PRO A 163 20.34 -1.77 -15.40
N PRO A 164 21.23 -2.63 -15.92
CA PRO A 164 21.75 -2.44 -17.28
C PRO A 164 20.59 -2.45 -18.29
N ASP A 165 20.76 -1.75 -19.41
CA ASP A 165 19.75 -1.70 -20.48
C ASP A 165 19.39 -3.10 -21.01
N GLU A 166 20.36 -4.03 -20.99
CA GLU A 166 20.19 -5.43 -21.35
C GLU A 166 20.92 -6.35 -20.37
N GLY A 167 20.35 -7.54 -20.13
CA GLY A 167 20.96 -8.57 -19.29
C GLY A 167 20.53 -8.51 -17.82
N GLU A 168 21.11 -9.40 -17.02
CA GLU A 168 20.85 -9.47 -15.58
C GLU A 168 21.63 -8.40 -14.82
N ALA A 169 21.10 -7.98 -13.67
CA ALA A 169 21.82 -7.09 -12.77
C ALA A 169 23.14 -7.75 -12.29
N PRO A 170 24.24 -7.00 -12.16
CA PRO A 170 25.50 -7.55 -11.64
C PRO A 170 25.32 -8.18 -10.26
N ALA A 171 26.00 -9.29 -10.00
CA ALA A 171 25.89 -10.03 -8.73
C ALA A 171 26.23 -9.17 -7.49
N GLU A 172 27.13 -8.20 -7.65
CA GLU A 172 27.49 -7.23 -6.61
C GLU A 172 26.31 -6.33 -6.25
N VAL A 173 25.59 -5.80 -7.24
CA VAL A 173 24.38 -4.99 -7.05
C VAL A 173 23.29 -5.81 -6.34
N VAL A 174 23.10 -7.06 -6.76
CA VAL A 174 22.15 -7.98 -6.11
C VAL A 174 22.53 -8.21 -4.65
N THR A 175 23.82 -8.40 -4.36
CA THR A 175 24.33 -8.61 -3.00
C THR A 175 24.12 -7.39 -2.13
N GLU A 176 24.41 -6.19 -2.65
CA GLU A 176 24.23 -4.92 -1.95
C GLU A 176 22.75 -4.68 -1.59
N VAL A 177 21.83 -4.84 -2.56
CA VAL A 177 20.39 -4.70 -2.30
C VAL A 177 19.93 -5.74 -1.27
N ALA A 178 20.42 -6.99 -1.35
CA ALA A 178 20.09 -8.03 -0.38
C ALA A 178 20.58 -7.71 1.04
N GLU A 179 21.74 -7.06 1.19
CA GLU A 179 22.24 -6.58 2.49
C GLU A 179 21.39 -5.44 3.06
N GLN A 180 21.00 -4.48 2.22
CA GLN A 180 20.07 -3.41 2.61
C GLN A 180 18.73 -3.99 3.09
N LEU A 181 18.18 -4.96 2.35
CA LEU A 181 16.95 -5.67 2.73
C LEU A 181 17.09 -6.40 4.08
N ARG A 182 18.22 -7.05 4.35
CA ARG A 182 18.49 -7.69 5.65
C ARG A 182 18.55 -6.68 6.79
N GLY A 183 19.30 -5.59 6.60
CA GLY A 183 19.37 -4.53 7.61
C GLY A 183 18.00 -3.92 7.91
N LEU A 184 17.22 -3.61 6.87
CA LEU A 184 15.87 -3.11 7.02
C LEU A 184 14.94 -4.12 7.71
N HIS A 185 15.04 -5.41 7.34
CA HIS A 185 14.27 -6.46 7.98
C HIS A 185 14.53 -6.50 9.49
N GLU A 186 15.79 -6.43 9.92
CA GLU A 186 16.15 -6.39 11.34
C GLU A 186 15.67 -5.10 12.03
N ASP A 187 15.78 -3.96 11.37
CA ASP A 187 15.30 -2.66 11.85
C ASP A 187 13.79 -2.72 12.15
N ILE A 188 12.98 -3.24 11.23
CA ILE A 188 11.52 -3.41 11.42
C ILE A 188 11.23 -4.30 12.63
N GLY A 189 11.96 -5.41 12.79
CA GLY A 189 11.80 -6.30 13.94
C GLY A 189 12.09 -5.58 15.27
N ARG A 190 13.15 -4.77 15.32
CA ARG A 190 13.50 -3.98 16.52
C ARG A 190 12.50 -2.87 16.82
N TRP A 191 12.05 -2.12 15.80
CA TRP A 191 11.10 -1.02 16.00
C TRP A 191 9.72 -1.50 16.44
N THR A 192 9.30 -2.68 15.96
CA THR A 192 7.94 -3.18 16.21
C THR A 192 7.86 -4.20 17.34
N GLY A 193 9.00 -4.79 17.74
CA GLY A 193 9.05 -5.89 18.71
C GLY A 193 8.38 -7.18 18.21
N ARG A 194 8.05 -7.26 16.91
CA ARG A 194 7.36 -8.41 16.32
C ARG A 194 8.36 -9.43 15.77
N LYS A 195 7.94 -10.69 15.71
CA LYS A 195 8.70 -11.76 15.04
C LYS A 195 8.20 -11.92 13.61
N ALA A 196 9.13 -12.06 12.67
CA ALA A 196 8.79 -12.28 11.28
C ALA A 196 8.60 -13.77 10.95
N ASP A 197 7.73 -14.02 9.96
CA ASP A 197 7.73 -15.25 9.16
C ASP A 197 7.92 -14.92 7.67
N LEU A 198 9.15 -14.54 7.33
CA LEU A 198 9.48 -14.11 5.97
C LEU A 198 9.33 -15.26 4.96
N ARG A 199 9.64 -16.49 5.35
CA ARG A 199 9.47 -17.67 4.50
C ARG A 199 8.01 -17.81 4.07
N LYS A 200 7.08 -17.73 5.01
CA LYS A 200 5.64 -17.79 4.71
C LYS A 200 5.19 -16.62 3.84
N ALA A 201 5.60 -15.40 4.16
CA ALA A 201 5.23 -14.21 3.38
C ALA A 201 5.68 -14.35 1.91
N ILE A 202 6.92 -14.77 1.66
CA ILE A 202 7.42 -15.01 0.30
C ILE A 202 6.68 -16.14 -0.41
N GLN A 203 6.38 -17.25 0.28
CA GLN A 203 5.60 -18.35 -0.29
C GLN A 203 4.20 -17.90 -0.73
N LEU A 204 3.53 -17.09 0.09
CA LEU A 204 2.20 -16.54 -0.22
C LEU A 204 2.25 -15.54 -1.37
N SER A 205 3.26 -14.66 -1.40
CA SER A 205 3.43 -13.71 -2.49
C SER A 205 3.71 -14.42 -3.82
N ASN A 206 4.57 -15.45 -3.81
CA ASN A 206 4.86 -16.24 -5.01
C ASN A 206 3.62 -16.95 -5.56
N ARG A 207 2.74 -17.47 -4.69
CA ARG A 207 1.44 -18.03 -5.10
C ARG A 207 0.57 -17.00 -5.79
N ALA A 208 0.39 -15.83 -5.16
CA ALA A 208 -0.39 -14.74 -5.72
C ALA A 208 0.17 -14.26 -7.07
N SER A 209 1.49 -14.09 -7.15
CA SER A 209 2.21 -13.63 -8.35
C SER A 209 2.09 -14.64 -9.50
N ALA A 210 2.23 -15.94 -9.21
CA ALA A 210 2.04 -17.00 -10.21
C ALA A 210 0.61 -17.01 -10.76
N ALA A 211 -0.40 -16.89 -9.90
CA ALA A 211 -1.80 -16.82 -10.31
C ALA A 211 -2.07 -15.57 -11.17
N TRP A 212 -1.58 -14.40 -10.76
CA TRP A 212 -1.69 -13.17 -11.54
C TRP A 212 -0.99 -13.27 -12.90
N GLY A 213 0.20 -13.88 -12.94
CA GLY A 213 0.93 -14.13 -14.19
C GLY A 213 0.13 -14.99 -15.17
N GLN A 214 -0.57 -16.01 -14.67
CA GLN A 214 -1.46 -16.84 -15.49
C GLN A 214 -2.65 -16.04 -16.01
N VAL A 215 -3.32 -15.23 -15.18
CA VAL A 215 -4.40 -14.32 -15.62
C VAL A 215 -3.92 -13.38 -16.74
N MET A 216 -2.73 -12.80 -16.59
CA MET A 216 -2.16 -11.91 -17.59
C MET A 216 -1.82 -12.64 -18.89
N LYS A 217 -1.32 -13.88 -18.82
CA LYS A 217 -1.07 -14.72 -20.00
C LYS A 217 -2.36 -15.04 -20.76
N GLU A 218 -3.43 -15.39 -20.06
CA GLU A 218 -4.74 -15.65 -20.67
C GLU A 218 -5.34 -14.38 -21.30
N ARG A 219 -5.20 -13.24 -20.62
CA ARG A 219 -5.60 -11.93 -21.12
C ARG A 219 -4.85 -11.54 -22.41
N LEU A 220 -3.53 -11.68 -22.42
CA LEU A 220 -2.70 -11.36 -23.59
C LEU A 220 -2.98 -12.28 -24.78
N ALA A 221 -3.36 -13.52 -24.51
CA ALA A 221 -3.76 -14.47 -25.56
C ALA A 221 -5.21 -14.29 -26.06
N GLY A 222 -5.93 -13.28 -25.56
CA GLY A 222 -7.32 -13.00 -25.95
C GLY A 222 -8.36 -14.00 -25.43
N ARG A 223 -7.99 -14.86 -24.48
CA ARG A 223 -8.89 -15.89 -23.91
C ARG A 223 -9.66 -15.42 -22.68
N LEU A 224 -9.25 -14.30 -22.09
CA LEU A 224 -9.91 -13.67 -20.96
C LEU A 224 -10.26 -12.22 -21.28
N GLU A 225 -11.55 -11.90 -21.25
CA GLU A 225 -12.03 -10.52 -21.43
C GLU A 225 -11.87 -9.72 -20.13
N LEU A 226 -10.68 -9.14 -19.96
CA LEU A 226 -10.35 -8.26 -18.84
C LEU A 226 -9.82 -6.93 -19.37
N ASP A 227 -10.66 -5.89 -19.32
CA ASP A 227 -10.27 -4.55 -19.76
C ASP A 227 -9.13 -3.97 -18.91
N GLY A 228 -8.43 -2.97 -19.45
CA GLY A 228 -7.29 -2.34 -18.77
C GLY A 228 -7.65 -1.68 -17.43
N ARG A 229 -8.86 -1.13 -17.31
CA ARG A 229 -9.32 -0.48 -16.07
C ARG A 229 -9.50 -1.50 -14.94
N ARG A 230 -10.11 -2.65 -15.24
CA ARG A 230 -10.29 -3.76 -14.30
C ARG A 230 -8.95 -4.40 -13.94
N THR A 231 -8.11 -4.62 -14.94
CA THR A 231 -6.75 -5.17 -14.75
C THR A 231 -5.96 -4.29 -13.80
N PHE A 232 -5.93 -2.98 -14.03
CA PHE A 232 -5.25 -2.01 -13.18
C PHE A 232 -5.84 -1.99 -11.77
N ALA A 233 -7.16 -1.92 -11.62
CA ALA A 233 -7.80 -1.88 -10.30
C ALA A 233 -7.48 -3.11 -9.43
N ILE A 234 -7.39 -4.31 -10.05
CA ILE A 234 -7.06 -5.55 -9.35
C ILE A 234 -5.64 -5.49 -8.77
N VAL A 235 -4.64 -5.22 -9.62
CA VAL A 235 -3.23 -5.23 -9.18
C VAL A 235 -2.92 -4.06 -8.25
N PHE A 236 -3.53 -2.90 -8.51
CA PHE A 236 -3.28 -1.68 -7.75
C PHE A 236 -3.75 -1.79 -6.30
N LEU A 237 -4.95 -2.35 -6.06
CA LEU A 237 -5.41 -2.66 -4.70
C LEU A 237 -4.73 -3.90 -4.12
N GLY A 238 -4.37 -4.86 -4.98
CA GLY A 238 -3.63 -6.07 -4.61
C GLY A 238 -2.26 -5.77 -4.00
N GLN A 239 -1.69 -4.59 -4.25
CA GLN A 239 -0.44 -4.13 -3.65
C GLN A 239 -0.43 -4.19 -2.11
N LEU A 240 -1.60 -4.08 -1.49
CA LEU A 240 -1.77 -4.16 -0.03
C LEU A 240 -1.82 -5.60 0.51
N LEU A 241 -1.86 -6.61 -0.36
CA LEU A 241 -2.15 -7.99 -0.01
C LEU A 241 -1.02 -8.98 -0.35
N TRP A 242 0.08 -8.53 -0.94
CA TRP A 242 1.23 -9.40 -1.19
C TRP A 242 1.77 -10.01 0.11
N GLY A 243 2.04 -11.31 0.05
CA GLY A 243 2.48 -12.11 1.20
C GLY A 243 1.39 -12.44 2.24
N THR A 244 0.13 -12.09 1.99
CA THR A 244 -1.00 -12.45 2.87
C THR A 244 -1.71 -13.72 2.39
N GLU A 245 -2.39 -14.42 3.29
CA GLU A 245 -3.16 -15.62 2.97
C GLU A 245 -4.40 -15.26 2.12
N GLU A 246 -5.05 -14.16 2.47
CA GLU A 246 -6.17 -13.57 1.75
C GLU A 246 -5.77 -13.19 0.32
N GLY A 247 -4.65 -12.49 0.16
CA GLY A 247 -4.10 -12.11 -1.14
C GLY A 247 -3.84 -13.32 -2.02
N ALA A 248 -3.10 -14.33 -1.52
CA ALA A 248 -2.84 -15.55 -2.26
C ALA A 248 -4.13 -16.23 -2.73
N LYS A 249 -5.11 -16.41 -1.83
CA LYS A 249 -6.39 -17.02 -2.16
C LYS A 249 -7.20 -16.23 -3.17
N ASP A 250 -7.22 -14.91 -3.05
CA ASP A 250 -8.01 -14.07 -3.95
C ASP A 250 -7.42 -14.01 -5.35
N PHE A 251 -6.09 -13.91 -5.46
CA PHE A 251 -5.42 -13.99 -6.75
C PHE A 251 -5.58 -15.37 -7.41
N GLU A 252 -5.53 -16.45 -6.65
CA GLU A 252 -5.79 -17.82 -7.15
C GLU A 252 -7.24 -18.06 -7.61
N ARG A 253 -8.18 -17.18 -7.22
CA ARG A 253 -9.60 -17.26 -7.62
C ARG A 253 -9.94 -16.40 -8.84
N LEU A 254 -9.02 -15.54 -9.32
CA LEU A 254 -9.23 -14.66 -10.48
C LEU A 254 -9.28 -15.46 -11.78
#